data_AF-A0A2X4TYY2-F1
#
_entry.id   AF-A0A2X4TYY2-F1
#
_cell.length_a   1.000
_cell.length_b   1.000
_cell.length_c   1.000
_cell.angle_alpha   90.00
_cell.angle_beta   90.00
_cell.angle_gamma   90.00
#
_symmetry.space_group_name_H-M   'P 1'
#
loop_
_entity.id
_entity.type
_entity.pdbx_description
1 polymer ?
#
loop_
_entity_poly.entity_id
_entity_poly.type
_entity_poly.pdbx_seq_one_letter_code
_entity_poly.pdbx_strand_id
1 'polypeptide(L)'
;MTFNKGKTQIPQGAPYWGEYLDIATFAFDGTLAWDAINAKVHATDAAGNVDWSSEGKRYDVAWIINWQGYQINADGDILAKDLPAAQFGTVQLDDATLDGSHKLNFANRQPVEHGGVMIERNQIQHNRPLHVPVPHNAMGNAADAELWFADACYLLYKITGEQRYFKAWKSVEFTAIEYTDIDAQDKFFRQSLHANTPFTDGISYDWSYPAGAPVSYARNADGMITLRKEVASQQSLEQQSVWFRVGKQSKVRTTFGGVDDLNQPISCKLQLSIAPEKEAAQATEWGIGLPQSTLAQVKTYDIALSSLAALTREDGSDYLLADQRAVTDYGGCVIGSLFEEQVYDSRSAMVINARFPNDDAGMVIGAWLTAQERFPVTQLVYRADADFNLRLEDDDKWRWYWMLPATDGKWMLATFSPDAAVLSGYQPDHQDGDVKPTRPNVSTVEQITILQDGNVADANFSYYVLNDIPPTFNADDGYTIKYRITLQAENPYTALLGDCTMLDHRQDSLFCTPGVIPFSNIYQADSQQFDGWHGMPYPGYQYPFIFVHGRCRPRRRDAQQYGRVPVAIATMVSAAVRRIRSRCFRLYLESLG
;
A
#
# COMPACT_ATOMS: atom_id res chain seq x y z
N MET A 1 19.00 -41.38 -8.80
CA MET A 1 20.02 -42.18 -8.09
C MET A 1 19.60 -43.63 -8.07
N THR A 2 20.55 -44.55 -8.17
CA THR A 2 20.27 -46.00 -8.07
C THR A 2 20.47 -46.44 -6.63
N PHE A 3 19.42 -46.99 -6.03
CA PHE A 3 19.43 -47.56 -4.69
C PHE A 3 19.60 -49.08 -4.75
N ASN A 4 20.38 -49.60 -3.81
CA ASN A 4 20.47 -51.02 -3.50
C ASN A 4 20.18 -51.21 -2.02
N LYS A 5 19.07 -51.89 -1.67
CA LYS A 5 18.63 -52.09 -0.29
C LYS A 5 18.55 -50.78 0.51
N GLY A 6 17.94 -49.77 -0.11
CA GLY A 6 17.81 -48.41 0.44
C GLY A 6 19.12 -47.61 0.48
N LYS A 7 20.25 -48.18 0.04
CA LYS A 7 21.54 -47.50 0.05
C LYS A 7 21.90 -46.94 -1.31
N THR A 8 22.40 -45.70 -1.35
CA THR A 8 23.02 -45.12 -2.54
C THR A 8 24.24 -44.29 -2.15
N GLN A 9 25.05 -43.93 -3.14
CA GLN A 9 26.11 -42.95 -3.00
C GLN A 9 25.97 -41.90 -4.08
N ILE A 10 25.88 -40.63 -3.67
CA ILE A 10 25.82 -39.50 -4.60
C ILE A 10 27.16 -39.43 -5.35
N PRO A 11 27.16 -39.34 -6.69
CA PRO A 11 28.39 -39.28 -7.46
C PRO A 11 29.30 -38.12 -7.01
N GLN A 12 30.60 -38.40 -6.92
CA GLN A 12 31.60 -37.37 -6.65
C GLN A 12 31.85 -36.52 -7.90
N GLY A 13 32.18 -35.24 -7.70
CA GLY A 13 32.43 -34.31 -8.79
C GLY A 13 31.16 -33.80 -9.49
N ALA A 14 31.35 -32.95 -10.50
CA ALA A 14 30.25 -32.35 -11.26
C ALA A 14 29.34 -33.41 -11.92
N PRO A 15 28.02 -33.18 -11.99
CA PRO A 15 27.30 -32.01 -11.49
C PRO A 15 26.83 -32.13 -10.02
N TYR A 16 27.03 -33.27 -9.35
CA TYR A 16 26.35 -33.59 -8.10
C TYR A 16 27.17 -33.32 -6.83
N TRP A 17 28.50 -33.40 -6.92
CA TRP A 17 29.43 -33.04 -5.84
C TRP A 17 29.12 -33.76 -4.52
N GLY A 18 28.84 -35.06 -4.58
CA GLY A 18 28.40 -35.87 -3.44
C GLY A 18 29.38 -35.90 -2.27
N GLU A 19 30.67 -35.69 -2.52
CA GLU A 19 31.70 -35.56 -1.48
C GLU A 19 31.48 -34.37 -0.54
N TYR A 20 30.65 -33.39 -0.95
CA TYR A 20 30.26 -32.23 -0.16
C TYR A 20 28.84 -32.31 0.42
N LEU A 21 28.24 -33.50 0.48
CA LEU A 21 26.89 -33.69 1.03
C LEU A 21 26.76 -33.09 2.44
N ASP A 22 25.81 -32.18 2.62
CA ASP A 22 25.46 -31.60 3.91
C ASP A 22 24.19 -32.24 4.47
N ILE A 23 23.16 -32.38 3.63
CA ILE A 23 21.87 -32.95 4.02
C ILE A 23 21.20 -33.69 2.85
N ALA A 24 20.51 -34.78 3.15
CA ALA A 24 19.54 -35.42 2.28
C ALA A 24 18.25 -35.64 3.07
N THR A 25 17.09 -35.27 2.50
CA THR A 25 15.82 -35.31 3.24
C THR A 25 14.96 -36.52 2.92
N PHE A 26 14.84 -36.88 1.65
CA PHE A 26 14.08 -38.06 1.22
C PHE A 26 14.41 -38.44 -0.24
N ALA A 27 14.21 -39.71 -0.57
CA ALA A 27 14.06 -40.16 -1.95
C ALA A 27 12.57 -40.17 -2.34
N PHE A 28 12.25 -40.09 -3.63
CA PHE A 28 10.87 -39.99 -4.07
C PHE A 28 10.61 -40.47 -5.50
N ASP A 29 9.35 -40.85 -5.73
CA ASP A 29 8.76 -41.09 -7.05
C ASP A 29 7.59 -40.13 -7.26
N GLY A 30 7.66 -39.32 -8.32
CA GLY A 30 6.72 -38.24 -8.60
C GLY A 30 7.43 -36.91 -8.89
N THR A 31 6.76 -35.81 -8.55
CA THR A 31 7.24 -34.43 -8.75
C THR A 31 7.08 -33.62 -7.46
N LEU A 32 8.02 -32.73 -7.18
CA LEU A 32 7.93 -31.84 -6.02
C LEU A 32 6.88 -30.76 -6.27
N ALA A 33 6.08 -30.44 -5.25
CA ALA A 33 5.09 -29.37 -5.30
C ALA A 33 5.73 -27.98 -5.52
N TRP A 34 6.95 -27.81 -4.99
CA TRP A 34 7.81 -26.64 -5.18
C TRP A 34 9.27 -27.08 -5.10
N ASP A 35 10.19 -26.32 -5.69
CA ASP A 35 11.61 -26.66 -5.75
C ASP A 35 12.33 -26.39 -4.42
N ALA A 36 12.08 -27.21 -3.40
CA ALA A 36 12.76 -27.10 -2.11
C ALA A 36 13.03 -28.46 -1.43
N ILE A 37 13.97 -28.42 -0.49
CA ILE A 37 14.40 -29.61 0.25
C ILE A 37 13.33 -30.16 1.22
N ASN A 38 12.33 -29.33 1.57
CA ASN A 38 11.19 -29.67 2.42
C ASN A 38 9.88 -29.89 1.63
N ALA A 39 9.96 -29.99 0.31
CA ALA A 39 8.78 -30.02 -0.55
C ALA A 39 7.91 -31.27 -0.36
N LYS A 40 6.61 -31.10 -0.61
CA LYS A 40 5.68 -32.24 -0.75
C LYS A 40 5.88 -32.92 -2.10
N VAL A 41 5.65 -34.24 -2.16
CA VAL A 41 5.71 -35.02 -3.41
C VAL A 41 4.29 -35.28 -3.91
N HIS A 42 4.03 -34.94 -5.17
CA HIS A 42 2.81 -35.28 -5.90
C HIS A 42 3.04 -36.40 -6.90
N ALA A 43 1.98 -37.16 -7.16
CA ALA A 43 2.01 -38.17 -8.21
C ALA A 43 2.08 -37.50 -9.60
N THR A 44 2.46 -38.30 -10.59
CA THR A 44 2.36 -37.91 -11.99
C THR A 44 1.30 -38.76 -12.67
N ASP A 45 0.48 -38.13 -13.50
CA ASP A 45 -0.49 -38.86 -14.33
C ASP A 45 0.20 -39.70 -15.42
N ALA A 46 -0.58 -40.49 -16.16
CA ALA A 46 -0.07 -41.32 -17.24
C ALA A 46 0.55 -40.53 -18.41
N ALA A 47 0.26 -39.23 -18.52
CA ALA A 47 0.82 -38.33 -19.52
C ALA A 47 2.09 -37.60 -19.03
N GLY A 48 2.48 -37.80 -17.76
CA GLY A 48 3.65 -37.17 -17.14
C GLY A 48 3.39 -35.80 -16.53
N ASN A 49 2.14 -35.34 -16.46
CA ASN A 49 1.77 -34.10 -15.77
C ASN A 49 1.63 -34.33 -14.26
N VAL A 50 1.74 -33.26 -13.47
CA VAL A 50 1.54 -33.32 -12.02
C VAL A 50 0.06 -33.57 -11.71
N ASP A 51 -0.23 -34.63 -10.96
CA ASP A 51 -1.56 -34.86 -10.38
C ASP A 51 -1.62 -34.20 -9.00
N TRP A 52 -2.18 -32.99 -8.97
CA TRP A 52 -2.35 -32.21 -7.74
C TRP A 52 -3.31 -32.85 -6.72
N SER A 53 -4.09 -33.85 -7.12
CA SER A 53 -5.07 -34.52 -6.25
C SER A 53 -4.50 -35.74 -5.53
N SER A 54 -3.34 -36.25 -5.98
CA SER A 54 -2.74 -37.48 -5.47
C SER A 54 -1.33 -37.24 -4.94
N GLU A 55 -0.99 -37.92 -3.85
CA GLU A 55 0.36 -37.89 -3.29
C GLU A 55 1.30 -38.83 -4.07
N GLY A 56 2.54 -38.38 -4.27
CA GLY A 56 3.61 -39.23 -4.81
C GLY A 56 4.22 -40.09 -3.71
N LYS A 57 5.17 -40.97 -4.07
CA LYS A 57 5.85 -41.80 -3.07
C LYS A 57 7.05 -41.08 -2.51
N ARG A 58 7.20 -41.14 -1.19
CA ARG A 58 8.34 -40.61 -0.43
C ARG A 58 8.97 -41.74 0.38
N TYR A 59 10.30 -41.78 0.40
CA TYR A 59 11.11 -42.71 1.17
C TYR A 59 12.06 -41.90 2.07
N ASP A 60 11.90 -42.01 3.38
CA ASP A 60 12.66 -41.22 4.34
C ASP A 60 14.10 -41.73 4.50
N VAL A 61 15.01 -40.78 4.82
CA VAL A 61 16.42 -41.05 5.05
C VAL A 61 16.64 -41.50 6.50
N ALA A 62 17.25 -42.68 6.66
CA ALA A 62 17.67 -43.20 7.95
C ALA A 62 18.95 -42.51 8.46
N TRP A 63 19.96 -42.39 7.59
CA TRP A 63 21.22 -41.73 7.87
C TRP A 63 21.98 -41.34 6.59
N ILE A 64 22.92 -40.39 6.75
CA ILE A 64 23.87 -39.97 5.69
C ILE A 64 25.31 -40.09 6.18
N ILE A 65 26.27 -40.10 5.26
CA ILE A 65 27.68 -39.78 5.53
C ILE A 65 27.98 -38.42 4.90
N ASN A 66 28.14 -37.41 5.74
CA ASN A 66 28.32 -36.04 5.30
C ASN A 66 29.77 -35.73 4.86
N TRP A 67 30.00 -34.51 4.40
CA TRP A 67 31.30 -33.99 3.96
C TRP A 67 32.41 -33.98 5.03
N GLN A 68 32.07 -34.12 6.31
CA GLN A 68 33.02 -34.23 7.42
C GLN A 68 33.42 -35.68 7.72
N GLY A 69 32.82 -36.67 7.03
CA GLY A 69 32.98 -38.09 7.33
C GLY A 69 32.22 -38.55 8.55
N TYR A 70 31.15 -37.83 8.92
CA TYR A 70 30.26 -38.22 10.01
C TYR A 70 29.06 -38.98 9.44
N GLN A 71 28.77 -40.13 10.04
CA GLN A 71 27.51 -40.81 9.83
C GLN A 71 26.46 -40.20 10.76
N ILE A 72 25.42 -39.59 10.21
CA ILE A 72 24.44 -38.80 10.96
C ILE A 72 23.05 -39.36 10.68
N ASN A 73 22.26 -39.64 11.72
CA ASN A 73 20.87 -40.08 11.58
C ASN A 73 19.89 -38.92 11.35
N ALA A 74 18.61 -39.23 11.15
CA ALA A 74 17.55 -38.24 10.96
C ALA A 74 17.37 -37.25 12.14
N ASP A 75 17.74 -37.65 13.36
CA ASP A 75 17.66 -36.80 14.56
C ASP A 75 18.87 -35.86 14.72
N GLY A 76 19.91 -36.02 13.90
CA GLY A 76 21.15 -35.25 13.96
C GLY A 76 22.24 -35.86 14.85
N ASP A 77 22.03 -37.08 15.38
CA ASP A 77 23.02 -37.78 16.18
C ASP A 77 24.16 -38.32 15.29
N ILE A 78 25.39 -38.15 15.77
CA ILE A 78 26.57 -38.69 15.11
C ILE A 78 26.75 -40.16 15.54
N LEU A 79 26.45 -41.08 14.62
CA LEU A 79 26.58 -42.52 14.81
C LEU A 79 28.03 -43.02 14.65
N ALA A 80 28.80 -42.38 13.76
CA ALA A 80 30.20 -42.68 13.52
C ALA A 80 30.95 -41.44 13.03
N LYS A 81 32.27 -41.40 13.28
CA LYS A 81 33.18 -40.32 12.88
C LYS A 81 34.36 -40.87 12.09
N ASP A 82 35.08 -39.97 11.43
CA ASP A 82 36.35 -40.24 10.72
C ASP A 82 36.21 -41.34 9.65
N LEU A 83 35.05 -41.40 8.99
CA LEU A 83 34.82 -42.34 7.90
C LEU A 83 35.70 -41.99 6.68
N PRO A 84 36.11 -42.98 5.86
CA PRO A 84 36.94 -42.71 4.69
C PRO A 84 36.24 -41.78 3.69
N ALA A 85 36.99 -40.87 3.06
CA ALA A 85 36.49 -39.93 2.04
C ALA A 85 35.75 -40.62 0.88
N ALA A 86 36.13 -41.86 0.54
CA ALA A 86 35.45 -42.68 -0.45
C ALA A 86 33.99 -43.03 -0.09
N GLN A 87 33.57 -42.81 1.16
CA GLN A 87 32.20 -43.04 1.63
C GLN A 87 31.38 -41.75 1.74
N PHE A 88 31.96 -40.57 1.50
CA PHE A 88 31.23 -39.31 1.59
C PHE A 88 30.12 -39.28 0.52
N GLY A 89 28.98 -38.68 0.88
CA GLY A 89 27.81 -38.64 0.02
C GLY A 89 26.97 -39.92 0.04
N THR A 90 27.26 -40.85 0.96
CA THR A 90 26.42 -42.05 1.14
C THR A 90 25.11 -41.67 1.82
N VAL A 91 24.02 -42.22 1.31
CA VAL A 91 22.68 -42.07 1.88
C VAL A 91 22.07 -43.45 2.08
N GLN A 92 21.45 -43.67 3.24
CA GLN A 92 20.65 -44.85 3.55
C GLN A 92 19.22 -44.41 3.86
N LEU A 93 18.26 -45.07 3.22
CA LEU A 93 16.83 -44.93 3.49
C LEU A 93 16.39 -45.88 4.61
N ASP A 94 15.30 -45.52 5.29
CA ASP A 94 14.64 -46.40 6.27
C ASP A 94 14.11 -47.69 5.62
N ASP A 95 13.60 -47.58 4.39
CA ASP A 95 13.27 -48.73 3.57
C ASP A 95 14.54 -49.39 3.02
N ALA A 96 15.12 -50.28 3.82
CA ALA A 96 16.28 -51.08 3.46
C ALA A 96 15.98 -52.19 2.42
N THR A 97 14.76 -52.24 1.86
CA THR A 97 14.39 -53.16 0.79
C THR A 97 14.27 -52.48 -0.58
N LEU A 98 14.35 -51.15 -0.62
CA LEU A 98 14.19 -50.39 -1.85
C LEU A 98 15.38 -50.61 -2.81
N ASP A 99 15.09 -51.08 -4.02
CA ASP A 99 16.04 -51.29 -5.10
C ASP A 99 15.58 -50.53 -6.36
N GLY A 100 16.53 -49.99 -7.13
CA GLY A 100 16.26 -49.38 -8.43
C GLY A 100 16.49 -47.87 -8.48
N SER A 101 16.00 -47.23 -9.55
CA SER A 101 16.25 -45.81 -9.82
C SER A 101 15.15 -44.93 -9.25
N HIS A 102 15.52 -44.04 -8.32
CA HIS A 102 14.62 -43.08 -7.68
C HIS A 102 15.23 -41.67 -7.67
N LYS A 103 14.41 -40.63 -7.55
CA LYS A 103 14.91 -39.25 -7.34
C LYS A 103 15.34 -39.10 -5.88
N LEU A 104 16.35 -38.27 -5.62
CA LEU A 104 16.86 -37.99 -4.27
C LEU A 104 16.91 -36.48 -4.09
N ASN A 105 16.35 -35.99 -2.98
CA ASN A 105 16.38 -34.58 -2.60
C ASN A 105 17.53 -34.35 -1.60
N PHE A 106 18.51 -33.53 -1.98
CA PHE A 106 19.70 -33.27 -1.17
C PHE A 106 20.31 -31.91 -1.46
N ALA A 107 21.19 -31.46 -0.56
CA ALA A 107 21.99 -30.25 -0.73
C ALA A 107 23.42 -30.46 -0.23
N ASN A 108 24.35 -29.68 -0.79
CA ASN A 108 25.77 -29.77 -0.52
C ASN A 108 26.33 -28.46 0.05
N ARG A 109 27.47 -28.56 0.74
CA ARG A 109 28.33 -27.43 1.10
C ARG A 109 29.45 -27.29 0.07
N GLN A 110 29.06 -26.87 -1.12
CA GLN A 110 29.94 -26.78 -2.26
C GLN A 110 31.05 -25.73 -2.04
N PRO A 111 32.31 -26.04 -2.34
CA PRO A 111 33.38 -25.05 -2.35
C PRO A 111 33.18 -23.97 -3.41
N VAL A 112 33.79 -22.79 -3.19
CA VAL A 112 33.66 -21.63 -4.08
C VAL A 112 34.22 -21.93 -5.47
N GLU A 113 35.34 -22.66 -5.54
CA GLU A 113 35.97 -23.11 -6.79
C GLU A 113 35.10 -24.04 -7.63
N HIS A 114 34.01 -24.57 -7.05
CA HIS A 114 33.06 -25.42 -7.75
C HIS A 114 31.71 -24.72 -7.97
N GLY A 115 31.56 -23.45 -7.57
CA GLY A 115 30.32 -22.68 -7.74
C GLY A 115 29.50 -22.50 -6.45
N GLY A 116 30.04 -22.89 -5.30
CA GLY A 116 29.47 -22.53 -4.00
C GLY A 116 29.69 -21.06 -3.62
N VAL A 117 29.11 -20.65 -2.49
CA VAL A 117 29.18 -19.25 -2.02
C VAL A 117 29.80 -19.19 -0.63
N MET A 118 30.81 -18.33 -0.47
CA MET A 118 31.33 -17.98 0.84
C MET A 118 30.40 -16.95 1.49
N ILE A 119 29.87 -17.28 2.66
CA ILE A 119 29.04 -16.34 3.43
C ILE A 119 29.97 -15.40 4.21
N GLU A 120 29.89 -14.11 3.91
CA GLU A 120 30.73 -13.10 4.55
C GLU A 120 30.33 -12.85 6.01
N ARG A 121 31.26 -12.25 6.77
CA ARG A 121 30.98 -11.85 8.15
C ARG A 121 29.82 -10.86 8.18
N ASN A 122 28.78 -11.19 8.96
CA ASN A 122 27.53 -10.42 9.07
C ASN A 122 26.68 -10.37 7.78
N GLN A 123 27.00 -11.18 6.77
CA GLN A 123 26.10 -11.35 5.65
C GLN A 123 24.82 -12.01 6.15
N ILE A 124 23.69 -11.47 5.69
CA ILE A 124 22.37 -12.01 6.00
C ILE A 124 22.28 -13.41 5.40
N GLN A 125 21.87 -14.36 6.22
CA GLN A 125 21.76 -15.76 5.83
C GLN A 125 20.54 -16.39 6.49
N HIS A 126 19.95 -17.36 5.81
CA HIS A 126 19.05 -18.32 6.44
C HIS A 126 19.87 -19.48 6.97
N ASN A 127 19.49 -20.05 8.13
CA ASN A 127 20.23 -21.15 8.76
C ASN A 127 19.47 -22.50 8.74
N ARG A 128 18.18 -22.49 8.37
CA ARG A 128 17.33 -23.69 8.32
C ARG A 128 16.56 -23.79 7.00
N PRO A 129 16.53 -24.92 6.29
CA PRO A 129 17.29 -26.14 6.52
C PRO A 129 18.75 -26.01 6.06
N LEU A 130 19.12 -24.95 5.33
CA LEU A 130 20.44 -24.76 4.75
C LEU A 130 21.02 -23.41 5.16
N HIS A 131 22.35 -23.35 5.26
CA HIS A 131 23.09 -22.10 5.40
C HIS A 131 23.28 -21.46 4.03
N VAL A 132 22.42 -20.50 3.71
CA VAL A 132 22.46 -19.79 2.42
C VAL A 132 22.34 -18.29 2.65
N PRO A 133 23.08 -17.44 1.92
CA PRO A 133 22.86 -16.01 1.97
C PRO A 133 21.47 -15.69 1.44
N VAL A 134 20.80 -14.71 2.04
CA VAL A 134 19.46 -14.26 1.60
C VAL A 134 19.44 -12.76 1.34
N PRO A 135 18.64 -12.29 0.38
CA PRO A 135 18.48 -10.86 0.12
C PRO A 135 17.73 -10.16 1.25
N HIS A 136 17.79 -8.81 1.26
CA HIS A 136 17.22 -8.01 2.35
C HIS A 136 15.71 -8.21 2.52
N ASN A 137 15.02 -8.44 1.41
CA ASN A 137 13.59 -8.72 1.35
C ASN A 137 13.22 -10.18 1.69
N ALA A 138 14.14 -10.97 2.28
CA ALA A 138 13.92 -12.34 2.71
C ALA A 138 14.46 -12.58 4.15
N MET A 139 14.57 -11.52 4.96
CA MET A 139 14.99 -11.56 6.38
C MET A 139 13.88 -12.00 7.34
N GLY A 140 13.09 -13.00 6.94
CA GLY A 140 12.05 -13.53 7.81
C GLY A 140 12.68 -14.07 9.10
N ASN A 141 12.25 -13.53 10.24
CA ASN A 141 12.67 -13.96 11.57
C ASN A 141 11.45 -14.38 12.38
N ALA A 142 11.63 -15.32 13.31
CA ALA A 142 10.56 -15.86 14.15
C ALA A 142 10.49 -15.07 15.45
N ALA A 143 9.51 -14.17 15.56
CA ALA A 143 9.48 -13.10 16.55
C ALA A 143 9.67 -13.57 18.01
N ASP A 144 9.29 -14.79 18.33
CA ASP A 144 9.53 -15.40 19.63
C ASP A 144 11.02 -15.48 19.97
N ALA A 145 11.87 -15.92 19.03
CA ALA A 145 13.30 -15.98 19.20
C ALA A 145 13.90 -14.58 19.43
N GLU A 146 13.48 -13.57 18.66
CA GLU A 146 13.88 -12.17 18.86
C GLU A 146 13.53 -11.69 20.26
N LEU A 147 12.29 -11.88 20.70
CA LEU A 147 11.82 -11.44 22.02
C LEU A 147 12.68 -12.01 23.15
N TRP A 148 12.97 -13.32 23.12
CA TRP A 148 13.84 -13.97 24.10
C TRP A 148 15.29 -13.49 24.02
N PHE A 149 15.81 -13.32 22.80
CA PHE A 149 17.19 -12.88 22.58
C PHE A 149 17.40 -11.43 23.04
N ALA A 150 16.41 -10.55 22.83
CA ALA A 150 16.40 -9.18 23.35
C ALA A 150 16.53 -9.16 24.87
N ASP A 151 15.66 -9.90 25.57
CA ASP A 151 15.66 -9.97 27.03
C ASP A 151 16.99 -10.50 27.57
N ALA A 152 17.53 -11.57 26.97
CA ALA A 152 18.81 -12.12 27.34
C ALA A 152 19.96 -11.10 27.13
N CYS A 153 20.00 -10.43 25.98
CA CYS A 153 21.00 -9.41 25.68
C CYS A 153 20.93 -8.23 26.65
N TYR A 154 19.73 -7.73 26.95
CA TYR A 154 19.58 -6.62 27.87
C TYR A 154 19.97 -7.03 29.30
N LEU A 155 19.56 -8.21 29.77
CA LEU A 155 19.96 -8.73 31.07
C LEU A 155 21.48 -8.93 31.17
N LEU A 156 22.12 -9.48 30.13
CA LEU A 156 23.57 -9.61 30.06
C LEU A 156 24.26 -8.24 30.10
N TYR A 157 23.75 -7.24 29.39
CA TYR A 157 24.26 -5.87 29.49
C TYR A 157 24.11 -5.32 30.92
N LYS A 158 22.96 -5.53 31.57
CA LYS A 158 22.73 -5.08 32.95
C LYS A 158 23.65 -5.76 33.97
N ILE A 159 24.02 -7.02 33.75
CA ILE A 159 24.90 -7.80 34.62
C ILE A 159 26.38 -7.44 34.38
N THR A 160 26.79 -7.36 33.12
CA THR A 160 28.21 -7.26 32.74
C THR A 160 28.67 -5.83 32.46
N GLY A 161 27.77 -4.93 32.09
CA GLY A 161 28.09 -3.59 31.58
C GLY A 161 28.67 -3.57 30.16
N GLU A 162 28.80 -4.72 29.49
CA GLU A 162 29.49 -4.80 28.20
C GLU A 162 28.62 -4.31 27.03
N GLN A 163 29.16 -3.37 26.26
CA GLN A 163 28.42 -2.70 25.18
C GLN A 163 28.00 -3.63 24.03
N ARG A 164 28.66 -4.78 23.82
CA ARG A 164 28.26 -5.74 22.78
C ARG A 164 26.83 -6.26 23.00
N TYR A 165 26.44 -6.47 24.26
CA TYR A 165 25.09 -6.96 24.58
C TYR A 165 24.04 -5.86 24.43
N PHE A 166 24.38 -4.60 24.74
CA PHE A 166 23.50 -3.48 24.47
C PHE A 166 23.29 -3.25 22.97
N LYS A 167 24.35 -3.36 22.17
CA LYS A 167 24.27 -3.27 20.71
C LYS A 167 23.42 -4.39 20.13
N ALA A 168 23.62 -5.63 20.59
CA ALA A 168 22.78 -6.77 20.19
C ALA A 168 21.30 -6.52 20.56
N TRP A 169 21.02 -6.01 21.77
CA TRP A 169 19.66 -5.64 22.16
C TRP A 169 19.06 -4.57 21.24
N LYS A 170 19.80 -3.50 20.89
CA LYS A 170 19.34 -2.47 19.94
C LYS A 170 19.06 -3.01 18.54
N SER A 171 19.83 -4.00 18.09
CA SER A 171 19.57 -4.67 16.81
C SER A 171 18.27 -5.45 16.83
N VAL A 172 17.98 -6.14 17.94
CA VAL A 172 16.71 -6.87 18.08
C VAL A 172 15.53 -5.92 18.24
N GLU A 173 15.71 -4.79 18.96
CA GLU A 173 14.66 -3.75 19.07
C GLU A 173 14.27 -3.22 17.69
N PHE A 174 15.22 -3.05 16.77
CA PHE A 174 14.94 -2.68 15.38
C PHE A 174 14.04 -3.71 14.69
N THR A 175 14.42 -5.00 14.71
CA THR A 175 13.60 -6.09 14.14
C THR A 175 12.23 -6.21 14.83
N ALA A 176 12.18 -5.98 16.14
CA ALA A 176 10.94 -6.01 16.91
C ALA A 176 9.96 -4.90 16.50
N ILE A 177 10.49 -3.71 16.20
CA ILE A 177 9.70 -2.59 15.66
C ILE A 177 9.25 -2.91 14.24
N GLU A 178 10.07 -3.56 13.42
CA GLU A 178 9.67 -3.97 12.07
C GLU A 178 8.45 -4.93 12.08
N TYR A 179 8.32 -5.81 13.08
CA TYR A 179 7.10 -6.62 13.23
C TYR A 179 5.82 -5.79 13.48
N THR A 180 5.95 -4.52 13.89
CA THR A 180 4.80 -3.65 14.13
C THR A 180 4.30 -2.97 12.87
N ASP A 181 5.14 -2.87 11.83
CA ASP A 181 4.79 -2.27 10.54
C ASP A 181 4.32 -3.34 9.55
N ILE A 182 3.21 -4.02 9.91
CA ILE A 182 2.62 -5.09 9.10
C ILE A 182 2.10 -4.59 7.75
N ASP A 183 1.86 -3.30 7.62
CA ASP A 183 1.35 -2.70 6.40
C ASP A 183 2.51 -2.18 5.51
N ALA A 184 3.78 -2.35 5.89
CA ALA A 184 4.94 -1.76 5.22
C ALA A 184 5.08 -2.15 3.74
N GLN A 185 4.62 -3.36 3.38
CA GLN A 185 4.66 -3.86 2.01
C GLN A 185 3.31 -3.74 1.29
N ASP A 186 2.26 -3.31 1.99
CA ASP A 186 0.93 -3.19 1.41
C ASP A 186 0.93 -2.09 0.35
N LYS A 187 0.13 -2.32 -0.67
CA LYS A 187 -0.10 -1.36 -1.74
C LYS A 187 -1.58 -1.41 -2.11
N PHE A 188 -2.12 -0.27 -2.50
CA PHE A 188 -3.42 -0.23 -3.14
C PHE A 188 -3.34 -0.82 -4.56
N PHE A 189 -2.26 -0.51 -5.28
CA PHE A 189 -1.89 -1.12 -6.56
C PHE A 189 -0.36 -1.25 -6.63
N ARG A 190 0.12 -2.36 -7.20
CA ARG A 190 1.54 -2.73 -7.19
C ARG A 190 2.13 -2.81 -8.59
N GLN A 191 3.31 -2.22 -8.78
CA GLN A 191 4.21 -2.55 -9.87
C GLN A 191 4.86 -3.91 -9.58
N SER A 192 4.69 -4.90 -10.46
CA SER A 192 5.20 -6.26 -10.26
C SER A 192 5.52 -6.94 -11.59
N LEU A 193 6.71 -7.57 -11.66
CA LEU A 193 7.13 -8.40 -12.78
C LEU A 193 6.57 -9.84 -12.71
N HIS A 194 5.93 -10.19 -11.61
CA HIS A 194 5.49 -11.56 -11.33
C HIS A 194 3.96 -11.70 -11.41
N ALA A 195 3.21 -10.68 -10.97
CA ALA A 195 1.76 -10.74 -10.95
C ALA A 195 1.18 -10.71 -12.37
N ASN A 196 0.25 -11.60 -12.68
CA ASN A 196 -0.42 -11.62 -13.99
C ASN A 196 -1.73 -10.80 -14.04
N THR A 197 -2.19 -10.32 -12.89
CA THR A 197 -3.41 -9.51 -12.72
C THR A 197 -3.04 -8.11 -12.22
N PRO A 198 -3.79 -7.05 -12.58
CA PRO A 198 -3.63 -5.73 -11.98
C PRO A 198 -4.03 -5.67 -10.50
N PHE A 199 -4.84 -6.62 -10.04
CA PHE A 199 -5.42 -6.66 -8.70
C PHE A 199 -4.63 -7.63 -7.83
N THR A 200 -3.72 -7.10 -7.01
CA THR A 200 -2.75 -7.91 -6.24
C THR A 200 -3.04 -7.96 -4.75
N ASP A 201 -3.55 -6.88 -4.18
CA ASP A 201 -3.73 -6.71 -2.74
C ASP A 201 -5.24 -6.49 -2.47
N GLY A 202 -5.76 -6.85 -1.29
CA GLY A 202 -7.14 -6.60 -0.82
C GLY A 202 -8.31 -7.03 -1.73
N ILE A 203 -9.45 -6.31 -1.64
CA ILE A 203 -10.64 -6.50 -2.51
C ILE A 203 -10.68 -5.40 -3.56
N SER A 204 -10.57 -5.76 -4.84
CA SER A 204 -10.52 -4.79 -5.94
C SER A 204 -11.82 -4.73 -6.73
N TYR A 205 -12.14 -3.54 -7.24
CA TYR A 205 -13.25 -3.29 -8.15
C TYR A 205 -12.79 -2.37 -9.29
N ASP A 206 -13.43 -2.47 -10.44
CA ASP A 206 -13.23 -1.54 -11.55
C ASP A 206 -14.55 -1.27 -12.29
N TRP A 207 -14.66 -0.10 -12.90
CA TRP A 207 -15.79 0.26 -13.75
C TRP A 207 -15.45 1.41 -14.69
N SER A 208 -16.22 1.51 -15.75
CA SER A 208 -16.07 2.57 -16.75
C SER A 208 -17.26 3.54 -16.74
N TYR A 209 -17.00 4.76 -17.19
CA TYR A 209 -18.05 5.69 -17.59
C TYR A 209 -17.80 6.18 -19.03
N PRO A 210 -18.78 6.10 -19.95
CA PRO A 210 -20.10 5.51 -19.77
C PRO A 210 -20.03 4.01 -19.45
N ALA A 211 -21.04 3.51 -18.76
CA ALA A 211 -21.10 2.11 -18.33
C ALA A 211 -21.01 1.17 -19.54
N GLY A 212 -20.18 0.12 -19.43
CA GLY A 212 -19.98 -0.87 -20.49
C GLY A 212 -18.91 -0.52 -21.52
N ALA A 213 -18.25 0.65 -21.44
CA ALA A 213 -17.07 0.94 -22.27
C ALA A 213 -15.99 -0.14 -22.01
N PRO A 214 -15.49 -0.85 -23.03
CA PRO A 214 -14.56 -1.95 -22.84
C PRO A 214 -13.23 -1.48 -22.26
N VAL A 215 -12.62 -2.31 -21.42
CA VAL A 215 -11.27 -2.10 -20.86
C VAL A 215 -10.50 -3.41 -20.94
N SER A 216 -9.21 -3.31 -21.25
CA SER A 216 -8.28 -4.44 -21.13
C SER A 216 -7.11 -4.08 -20.23
N TYR A 217 -6.67 -5.08 -19.46
CA TYR A 217 -5.59 -4.97 -18.50
C TYR A 217 -4.43 -5.88 -18.89
N ALA A 218 -3.22 -5.40 -18.70
CA ALA A 218 -1.99 -6.16 -18.86
C ALA A 218 -0.91 -5.62 -17.91
N ARG A 219 0.32 -6.13 -18.05
CA ARG A 219 1.51 -5.49 -17.48
C ARG A 219 2.57 -5.25 -18.53
N ASN A 220 3.32 -4.17 -18.39
CA ASN A 220 4.45 -3.87 -19.25
C ASN A 220 5.74 -4.58 -18.77
N ALA A 221 6.85 -4.41 -19.49
CA ALA A 221 8.14 -5.02 -19.16
C ALA A 221 8.73 -4.56 -17.82
N ASP A 222 8.29 -3.40 -17.30
CA ASP A 222 8.68 -2.88 -15.99
C ASP A 222 7.72 -3.35 -14.88
N GLY A 223 6.67 -4.10 -15.21
CA GLY A 223 5.68 -4.61 -14.27
C GLY A 223 4.58 -3.62 -13.92
N MET A 224 4.50 -2.47 -14.59
CA MET A 224 3.40 -1.51 -14.45
C MET A 224 2.12 -2.12 -14.97
N ILE A 225 1.00 -1.81 -14.31
CA ILE A 225 -0.34 -2.12 -14.83
C ILE A 225 -0.57 -1.27 -16.07
N THR A 226 -0.91 -1.92 -17.18
CA THR A 226 -1.32 -1.27 -18.42
C THR A 226 -2.83 -1.38 -18.54
N LEU A 227 -3.50 -0.25 -18.73
CA LEU A 227 -4.92 -0.13 -18.96
C LEU A 227 -5.13 0.41 -20.37
N ARG A 228 -5.90 -0.31 -21.19
CA ARG A 228 -6.25 0.11 -22.54
C ARG A 228 -7.75 0.31 -22.69
N LYS A 229 -8.13 1.45 -23.26
CA LYS A 229 -9.50 1.79 -23.67
C LYS A 229 -9.55 2.03 -25.17
N GLU A 230 -10.51 1.41 -25.84
CA GLU A 230 -10.72 1.58 -27.28
C GLU A 230 -11.67 2.73 -27.63
N VAL A 231 -12.17 3.45 -26.62
CA VAL A 231 -13.09 4.58 -26.77
C VAL A 231 -12.79 5.65 -25.73
N ALA A 232 -13.12 6.90 -26.05
CA ALA A 232 -13.15 8.02 -25.10
C ALA A 232 -14.04 7.66 -23.90
N SER A 233 -13.46 7.59 -22.71
CA SER A 233 -14.16 7.13 -21.51
C SER A 233 -13.31 7.31 -20.25
N GLN A 234 -13.99 7.26 -19.10
CA GLN A 234 -13.35 7.14 -17.80
C GLN A 234 -13.18 5.67 -17.43
N GLN A 235 -12.09 5.36 -16.72
CA GLN A 235 -11.88 4.08 -16.06
C GLN A 235 -11.48 4.32 -14.61
N SER A 236 -12.24 3.74 -13.68
CA SER A 236 -11.92 3.76 -12.26
C SER A 236 -11.40 2.41 -11.82
N LEU A 237 -10.35 2.41 -11.01
CA LEU A 237 -9.88 1.25 -10.27
C LEU A 237 -9.98 1.58 -8.78
N GLU A 238 -10.54 0.66 -8.02
CA GLU A 238 -10.77 0.80 -6.59
C GLU A 238 -10.19 -0.38 -5.84
N GLN A 239 -9.61 -0.06 -4.69
CA GLN A 239 -9.05 -1.01 -3.76
C GLN A 239 -9.67 -0.81 -2.38
N GLN A 240 -10.26 -1.86 -1.84
CA GLN A 240 -10.83 -1.92 -0.49
C GLN A 240 -10.03 -2.88 0.40
N SER A 241 -10.22 -2.73 1.71
CA SER A 241 -9.64 -3.61 2.74
C SER A 241 -8.11 -3.63 2.78
N VAL A 242 -7.47 -2.53 2.37
CA VAL A 242 -6.06 -2.24 2.62
C VAL A 242 -6.01 -1.09 3.62
N TRP A 243 -5.59 -1.38 4.85
CA TRP A 243 -5.82 -0.51 6.00
C TRP A 243 -4.53 0.06 6.57
N PHE A 244 -4.10 1.21 6.07
CA PHE A 244 -3.07 1.99 6.71
C PHE A 244 -3.67 2.83 7.83
N ARG A 245 -3.02 2.86 8.99
CA ARG A 245 -3.31 3.85 10.03
C ARG A 245 -2.59 5.14 9.68
N VAL A 246 -3.30 6.26 9.55
CA VAL A 246 -2.77 7.52 9.00
C VAL A 246 -2.94 8.67 9.97
N GLY A 247 -2.18 9.74 9.75
CA GLY A 247 -2.37 11.02 10.42
C GLY A 247 -2.02 12.18 9.49
N LYS A 248 -2.06 13.41 9.99
CA LYS A 248 -1.84 14.64 9.18
C LYS A 248 -0.50 14.72 8.46
N GLN A 249 0.49 13.92 8.87
CA GLN A 249 1.82 13.87 8.23
C GLN A 249 1.91 12.82 7.12
N SER A 250 0.92 11.92 7.04
CA SER A 250 0.91 10.86 6.04
C SER A 250 0.69 11.43 4.65
N LYS A 251 1.22 10.71 3.65
CA LYS A 251 1.10 11.05 2.24
C LYS A 251 0.60 9.86 1.47
N VAL A 252 -0.26 10.09 0.50
CA VAL A 252 -0.66 9.08 -0.47
C VAL A 252 0.26 9.17 -1.68
N ARG A 253 0.92 8.06 -2.01
CA ARG A 253 1.71 7.90 -3.21
C ARG A 253 0.84 7.35 -4.32
N THR A 254 0.87 7.98 -5.49
CA THR A 254 0.25 7.48 -6.72
C THR A 254 1.24 7.60 -7.87
N THR A 255 1.51 6.51 -8.56
CA THR A 255 2.38 6.48 -9.75
C THR A 255 1.55 6.20 -10.98
N PHE A 256 1.43 7.16 -11.90
CA PHE A 256 0.65 6.96 -13.12
C PHE A 256 1.23 7.71 -14.32
N GLY A 257 0.82 7.33 -15.52
CA GLY A 257 1.20 8.00 -16.77
C GLY A 257 0.39 7.50 -17.96
N GLY A 258 0.85 7.86 -19.17
CA GLY A 258 0.19 7.50 -20.42
C GLY A 258 -0.35 8.72 -21.16
N VAL A 259 -0.73 8.50 -22.41
CA VAL A 259 -1.35 9.47 -23.32
C VAL A 259 -2.44 8.76 -24.13
N ASP A 260 -3.33 9.53 -24.74
CA ASP A 260 -4.25 8.98 -25.72
C ASP A 260 -3.58 8.69 -27.08
N ASP A 261 -4.31 8.06 -28.00
CA ASP A 261 -3.80 7.69 -29.33
C ASP A 261 -3.44 8.89 -30.21
N LEU A 262 -3.86 10.11 -29.83
CA LEU A 262 -3.52 11.38 -30.47
C LEU A 262 -2.44 12.15 -29.68
N ASN A 263 -1.77 11.50 -28.73
CA ASN A 263 -0.79 12.09 -27.81
C ASN A 263 -1.35 13.25 -26.96
N GLN A 264 -2.65 13.28 -26.71
CA GLN A 264 -3.26 14.21 -25.77
C GLN A 264 -3.19 13.68 -24.33
N PRO A 265 -3.30 14.58 -23.34
CA PRO A 265 -3.10 14.21 -21.95
C PRO A 265 -4.19 13.30 -21.38
N ILE A 266 -3.82 12.44 -20.44
CA ILE A 266 -4.76 11.68 -19.60
C ILE A 266 -4.95 12.41 -18.28
N SER A 267 -6.20 12.65 -17.90
CA SER A 267 -6.56 13.20 -16.59
C SER A 267 -6.65 12.10 -15.52
N CYS A 268 -6.35 12.46 -14.27
CA CYS A 268 -6.32 11.52 -13.16
C CYS A 268 -6.95 12.13 -11.91
N LYS A 269 -7.84 11.39 -11.24
CA LYS A 269 -8.43 11.75 -9.96
C LYS A 269 -8.13 10.66 -8.94
N LEU A 270 -7.70 11.10 -7.76
CA LEU A 270 -7.48 10.26 -6.59
C LEU A 270 -8.60 10.48 -5.57
N GLN A 271 -9.11 9.40 -5.00
CA GLN A 271 -10.04 9.42 -3.87
C GLN A 271 -9.58 8.43 -2.80
N LEU A 272 -9.73 8.81 -1.54
CA LEU A 272 -9.38 8.01 -0.37
C LEU A 272 -10.48 8.13 0.67
N SER A 273 -11.03 7.00 1.12
CA SER A 273 -11.98 6.94 2.22
C SER A 273 -11.21 6.73 3.52
N ILE A 274 -11.41 7.59 4.50
CA ILE A 274 -10.75 7.49 5.82
C ILE A 274 -11.83 7.46 6.90
N ALA A 275 -11.73 6.49 7.81
CA ALA A 275 -12.63 6.33 8.95
C ALA A 275 -11.85 6.33 10.27
N PRO A 276 -12.46 6.69 11.42
CA PRO A 276 -11.81 6.63 12.73
C PRO A 276 -11.42 5.20 13.14
N GLU A 277 -12.22 4.21 12.72
CA GLU A 277 -12.00 2.78 12.92
C GLU A 277 -12.03 2.05 11.57
N LYS A 278 -11.72 0.75 11.55
CA LYS A 278 -11.74 -0.09 10.33
C LYS A 278 -13.18 -0.45 9.90
N GLU A 279 -14.06 0.55 9.83
CA GLU A 279 -15.49 0.43 9.57
C GLU A 279 -15.91 1.38 8.44
N ALA A 280 -16.35 0.82 7.31
CA ALA A 280 -16.64 1.59 6.12
C ALA A 280 -17.83 2.56 6.27
N ALA A 281 -18.80 2.23 7.14
CA ALA A 281 -19.97 3.09 7.38
C ALA A 281 -19.62 4.45 8.04
N GLN A 282 -18.42 4.59 8.62
CA GLN A 282 -17.96 5.82 9.26
C GLN A 282 -16.96 6.60 8.39
N ALA A 283 -16.75 6.19 7.15
CA ALA A 283 -15.73 6.79 6.30
C ALA A 283 -16.16 8.13 5.72
N THR A 284 -15.25 9.09 5.74
CA THR A 284 -15.34 10.32 4.94
C THR A 284 -14.55 10.14 3.64
N GLU A 285 -15.14 10.54 2.52
CA GLU A 285 -14.50 10.51 1.21
C GLU A 285 -13.67 11.78 1.00
N TRP A 286 -12.37 11.60 0.79
CA TRP A 286 -11.42 12.66 0.48
C TRP A 286 -10.93 12.50 -0.96
N GLY A 287 -10.62 13.59 -1.66
CA GLY A 287 -10.10 13.48 -3.01
C GLY A 287 -9.37 14.71 -3.53
N ILE A 288 -8.67 14.49 -4.64
CA ILE A 288 -7.91 15.51 -5.36
C ILE A 288 -7.74 15.06 -6.83
N GLY A 289 -7.75 16.01 -7.78
CA GLY A 289 -7.26 15.74 -9.13
C GLY A 289 -5.74 15.87 -9.19
N LEU A 290 -5.06 15.00 -9.93
CA LEU A 290 -3.62 15.05 -10.12
C LEU A 290 -3.25 15.74 -11.45
N PRO A 291 -2.03 16.28 -11.59
CA PRO A 291 -1.58 16.86 -12.86
C PRO A 291 -1.76 15.88 -14.03
N GLN A 292 -2.33 16.34 -15.14
CA GLN A 292 -2.54 15.50 -16.31
C GLN A 292 -1.24 14.87 -16.80
N SER A 293 -1.31 13.62 -17.25
CA SER A 293 -0.17 12.93 -17.85
C SER A 293 -0.05 13.35 -19.31
N THR A 294 1.00 14.09 -19.65
CA THR A 294 1.30 14.54 -21.02
C THR A 294 2.35 13.68 -21.72
N LEU A 295 2.84 12.63 -21.06
CA LEU A 295 3.91 11.76 -21.54
C LEU A 295 3.50 10.29 -21.38
N ALA A 296 4.00 9.44 -22.26
CA ALA A 296 3.76 8.00 -22.18
C ALA A 296 4.40 7.33 -20.95
N GLN A 297 5.37 8.01 -20.31
CA GLN A 297 6.06 7.52 -19.11
C GLN A 297 5.27 7.85 -17.84
N VAL A 298 5.44 7.01 -16.80
CA VAL A 298 4.84 7.27 -15.49
C VAL A 298 5.57 8.38 -14.72
N LYS A 299 4.84 9.07 -13.86
CA LYS A 299 5.36 9.98 -12.84
C LYS A 299 4.78 9.60 -11.48
N THR A 300 5.60 9.72 -10.44
CA THR A 300 5.19 9.50 -9.05
C THR A 300 4.79 10.81 -8.39
N TYR A 301 3.66 10.79 -7.69
CA TYR A 301 3.11 11.89 -6.93
C TYR A 301 2.97 11.48 -5.46
N ASP A 302 3.61 12.23 -4.56
CA ASP A 302 3.49 12.05 -3.12
C ASP A 302 2.66 13.20 -2.55
N ILE A 303 1.37 12.97 -2.37
CA ILE A 303 0.41 14.01 -1.99
C ILE A 303 0.17 13.94 -0.48
N ALA A 304 0.41 15.04 0.23
CA ALA A 304 0.06 15.15 1.64
C ALA A 304 -1.45 14.95 1.82
N LEU A 305 -1.87 14.17 2.83
CA LEU A 305 -3.29 14.01 3.11
C LEU A 305 -3.97 15.36 3.39
N SER A 306 -3.24 16.33 3.95
CA SER A 306 -3.72 17.72 4.15
C SER A 306 -4.04 18.50 2.87
N SER A 307 -3.72 17.97 1.70
CA SER A 307 -4.15 18.51 0.40
C SER A 307 -5.44 17.86 -0.12
N LEU A 308 -5.87 16.73 0.45
CA LEU A 308 -7.13 16.09 0.04
C LEU A 308 -8.31 16.86 0.62
N ALA A 309 -9.26 17.21 -0.24
CA ALA A 309 -10.49 17.89 0.15
C ALA A 309 -11.61 16.86 0.40
N ALA A 310 -12.46 17.12 1.38
CA ALA A 310 -13.69 16.35 1.54
C ALA A 310 -14.56 16.49 0.28
N LEU A 311 -15.14 15.37 -0.17
CA LEU A 311 -15.96 15.35 -1.39
C LEU A 311 -17.44 15.57 -1.08
N THR A 312 -17.89 15.08 0.08
CA THR A 312 -19.26 15.20 0.58
C THR A 312 -19.31 16.03 1.86
N ARG A 313 -20.40 16.78 2.04
CA ARG A 313 -20.76 17.49 3.27
C ARG A 313 -21.40 16.53 4.29
N GLU A 314 -21.54 16.98 5.53
CA GLU A 314 -22.23 16.22 6.60
C GLU A 314 -23.69 15.89 6.26
N ASP A 315 -24.35 16.72 5.45
CA ASP A 315 -25.72 16.52 4.99
C ASP A 315 -25.84 15.54 3.80
N GLY A 316 -24.70 15.03 3.30
CA GLY A 316 -24.63 14.11 2.16
C GLY A 316 -24.59 14.78 0.79
N SER A 317 -24.62 16.11 0.70
CA SER A 317 -24.47 16.83 -0.57
C SER A 317 -22.99 16.97 -0.97
N ASP A 318 -22.71 17.04 -2.27
CA ASP A 318 -21.34 17.19 -2.78
C ASP A 318 -20.84 18.64 -2.69
N TYR A 319 -19.54 18.81 -2.42
CA TYR A 319 -18.87 20.10 -2.63
C TYR A 319 -18.72 20.39 -4.13
N LEU A 320 -18.97 21.63 -4.55
CA LEU A 320 -18.87 22.04 -5.96
C LEU A 320 -17.45 22.48 -6.30
N LEU A 321 -16.55 21.50 -6.28
CA LEU A 321 -15.18 21.65 -6.74
C LEU A 321 -15.14 21.93 -8.25
N ALA A 322 -14.15 22.70 -8.68
CA ALA A 322 -13.92 22.99 -10.09
C ALA A 322 -13.74 21.70 -10.89
N ASP A 323 -14.62 21.50 -11.88
CA ASP A 323 -14.67 20.33 -12.74
C ASP A 323 -15.01 20.77 -14.16
N GLN A 324 -14.21 20.36 -15.14
CA GLN A 324 -14.36 20.80 -16.52
C GLN A 324 -15.71 20.37 -17.12
N ARG A 325 -16.31 19.29 -16.63
CA ARG A 325 -17.63 18.81 -17.06
C ARG A 325 -18.78 19.68 -16.54
N ALA A 326 -18.52 20.52 -15.54
CA ALA A 326 -19.48 21.46 -14.98
C ALA A 326 -19.36 22.88 -15.59
N VAL A 327 -18.56 23.04 -16.66
CA VAL A 327 -18.34 24.35 -17.29
C VAL A 327 -18.53 24.27 -18.80
N THR A 328 -19.13 25.29 -19.39
CA THR A 328 -19.19 25.50 -20.84
C THR A 328 -18.85 26.94 -21.20
N ASP A 329 -18.36 27.18 -22.41
CA ASP A 329 -18.00 28.50 -22.92
C ASP A 329 -18.92 28.99 -24.05
N TYR A 330 -18.84 30.29 -24.33
CA TYR A 330 -19.31 30.88 -25.58
C TYR A 330 -18.46 32.11 -25.95
N GLY A 331 -18.66 32.64 -27.16
CA GLY A 331 -18.01 33.87 -27.64
C GLY A 331 -16.50 33.76 -27.82
N GLY A 332 -15.97 32.53 -27.97
CA GLY A 332 -14.54 32.28 -28.17
C GLY A 332 -13.72 32.23 -26.87
N CYS A 333 -14.39 32.18 -25.71
CA CYS A 333 -13.73 31.86 -24.44
C CYS A 333 -13.10 30.46 -24.52
N VAL A 334 -11.87 30.31 -24.00
CA VAL A 334 -11.15 29.04 -24.00
C VAL A 334 -11.00 28.55 -22.57
N ILE A 335 -11.58 27.39 -22.26
CA ILE A 335 -11.55 26.77 -20.94
C ILE A 335 -10.49 25.66 -20.90
N GLY A 336 -9.75 25.60 -19.79
CA GLY A 336 -8.86 24.50 -19.44
C GLY A 336 -8.98 24.12 -17.97
N SER A 337 -8.29 23.04 -17.62
CA SER A 337 -8.08 22.64 -16.22
C SER A 337 -6.58 22.58 -15.94
N LEU A 338 -6.18 23.04 -14.76
CA LEU A 338 -4.79 23.08 -14.34
C LEU A 338 -4.66 22.62 -12.89
N PHE A 339 -3.63 21.83 -12.60
CA PHE A 339 -3.24 21.56 -11.23
C PHE A 339 -2.38 22.70 -10.71
N GLU A 340 -2.79 23.33 -9.62
CA GLU A 340 -2.05 24.38 -8.96
C GLU A 340 -1.76 24.03 -7.50
N GLU A 341 -0.58 24.42 -7.05
CA GLU A 341 -0.23 24.48 -5.63
C GLU A 341 -0.59 25.85 -5.07
N GLN A 342 -0.78 25.93 -3.75
CA GLN A 342 -1.06 27.17 -3.04
C GLN A 342 -2.38 27.87 -3.43
N VAL A 343 -3.41 27.09 -3.71
CA VAL A 343 -4.76 27.59 -4.00
C VAL A 343 -5.41 28.04 -2.69
N TYR A 344 -5.79 29.32 -2.61
CA TYR A 344 -6.51 29.96 -1.48
C TYR A 344 -5.87 29.81 -0.08
N ASP A 345 -6.03 28.68 0.59
CA ASP A 345 -5.52 28.39 1.94
C ASP A 345 -4.26 27.52 1.93
N SER A 346 -3.47 27.65 0.86
CA SER A 346 -2.26 26.89 0.54
C SER A 346 -2.44 25.44 0.08
N ARG A 347 -3.69 24.95 -0.05
CA ARG A 347 -3.95 23.60 -0.59
C ARG A 347 -3.49 23.46 -2.05
N SER A 348 -3.19 22.23 -2.46
CA SER A 348 -3.09 21.89 -3.88
C SER A 348 -4.46 21.52 -4.42
N ALA A 349 -4.80 21.96 -5.62
CA ALA A 349 -6.09 21.66 -6.23
C ALA A 349 -6.04 21.69 -7.75
N MET A 350 -7.00 21.00 -8.37
CA MET A 350 -7.39 21.31 -9.75
C MET A 350 -8.23 22.57 -9.76
N VAL A 351 -7.92 23.47 -10.69
CA VAL A 351 -8.66 24.70 -10.94
C VAL A 351 -9.11 24.72 -12.39
N ILE A 352 -10.19 25.44 -12.66
CA ILE A 352 -10.60 25.76 -14.03
C ILE A 352 -10.06 27.14 -14.36
N ASN A 353 -9.39 27.26 -15.50
CA ASN A 353 -8.90 28.51 -16.05
C ASN A 353 -9.61 28.80 -17.37
N ALA A 354 -10.02 30.05 -17.56
CA ALA A 354 -10.73 30.52 -18.73
C ALA A 354 -10.06 31.78 -19.27
N ARG A 355 -9.77 31.80 -20.57
CA ARG A 355 -9.27 32.97 -21.29
C ARG A 355 -10.39 33.58 -22.13
N PHE A 356 -10.72 34.83 -21.84
CA PHE A 356 -11.75 35.62 -22.49
C PHE A 356 -11.12 36.53 -23.54
N PRO A 357 -11.39 36.35 -24.85
CA PRO A 357 -10.82 37.22 -25.87
C PRO A 357 -11.32 38.67 -25.76
N ASN A 358 -12.55 38.88 -25.31
CA ASN A 358 -13.24 40.17 -25.14
C ASN A 358 -14.49 40.01 -24.24
N ASP A 359 -15.32 41.06 -24.19
CA ASP A 359 -16.52 41.19 -23.36
C ASP A 359 -17.77 40.48 -23.90
N ASP A 360 -17.73 39.99 -25.15
CA ASP A 360 -18.79 39.16 -25.74
C ASP A 360 -18.64 37.67 -25.35
N ALA A 361 -17.50 37.30 -24.76
CA ALA A 361 -17.20 35.93 -24.35
C ALA A 361 -17.66 35.64 -22.91
N GLY A 362 -18.06 34.39 -22.66
CA GLY A 362 -18.59 33.99 -21.36
C GLY A 362 -18.19 32.58 -20.94
N MET A 363 -18.16 32.37 -19.62
CA MET A 363 -18.02 31.05 -19.00
C MET A 363 -19.26 30.77 -18.16
N VAL A 364 -19.91 29.63 -18.37
CA VAL A 364 -21.07 29.19 -17.60
C VAL A 364 -20.64 28.05 -16.69
N ILE A 365 -20.96 28.16 -15.39
CA ILE A 365 -20.75 27.09 -14.41
C ILE A 365 -22.12 26.53 -14.04
N GLY A 366 -22.34 25.25 -14.33
CA GLY A 366 -23.63 24.58 -14.21
C GLY A 366 -23.70 23.54 -13.09
N ALA A 367 -24.91 23.26 -12.63
CA ALA A 367 -25.19 22.28 -11.58
C ALA A 367 -25.34 20.85 -12.11
N TRP A 368 -24.94 20.57 -13.35
CA TRP A 368 -25.19 19.31 -14.08
C TRP A 368 -24.60 18.06 -13.43
N LEU A 369 -23.62 18.23 -12.54
CA LEU A 369 -23.01 17.13 -11.79
C LEU A 369 -23.67 16.90 -10.42
N THR A 370 -24.66 17.72 -10.04
CA THR A 370 -25.38 17.59 -8.77
C THR A 370 -26.68 16.81 -8.98
N ALA A 371 -27.09 16.02 -7.98
CA ALA A 371 -28.31 15.22 -8.07
C ALA A 371 -29.60 16.04 -8.25
N GLN A 372 -29.62 17.28 -7.74
CA GLN A 372 -30.77 18.19 -7.85
C GLN A 372 -30.71 19.09 -9.08
N GLU A 373 -29.61 19.08 -9.82
CA GLU A 373 -29.30 20.02 -10.91
C GLU A 373 -29.45 21.50 -10.49
N ARG A 374 -29.27 21.79 -9.20
CA ARG A 374 -29.36 23.13 -8.62
C ARG A 374 -28.41 23.27 -7.44
N PHE A 375 -27.94 24.49 -7.19
CA PHE A 375 -27.14 24.82 -6.01
C PHE A 375 -27.43 26.23 -5.46
N PRO A 376 -27.27 26.47 -4.15
CA PRO A 376 -27.30 27.83 -3.58
C PRO A 376 -26.11 28.64 -4.11
N VAL A 377 -26.15 29.97 -4.20
CA VAL A 377 -24.96 30.78 -4.59
C VAL A 377 -24.51 31.62 -3.41
N THR A 378 -23.47 31.18 -2.72
CA THR A 378 -23.04 31.83 -1.45
C THR A 378 -21.64 32.42 -1.50
N GLN A 379 -20.70 31.72 -2.12
CA GLN A 379 -19.31 32.16 -2.21
C GLN A 379 -18.57 31.50 -3.38
N LEU A 380 -17.46 32.09 -3.81
CA LEU A 380 -16.62 31.60 -4.90
C LEU A 380 -15.16 31.88 -4.58
N VAL A 381 -14.31 30.87 -4.70
CA VAL A 381 -12.85 31.06 -4.66
C VAL A 381 -12.36 31.24 -6.10
N TYR A 382 -11.82 32.43 -6.40
CA TYR A 382 -11.40 32.81 -7.75
C TYR A 382 -10.08 33.59 -7.79
N ARG A 383 -9.50 33.68 -8.98
CA ARG A 383 -8.39 34.57 -9.34
C ARG A 383 -8.69 35.21 -10.69
N ALA A 384 -8.46 36.51 -10.83
CA ALA A 384 -8.73 37.24 -12.06
C ALA A 384 -7.68 38.33 -12.31
N ASP A 385 -7.37 38.61 -13.59
CA ASP A 385 -6.45 39.70 -13.99
C ASP A 385 -7.18 40.95 -14.52
N ALA A 386 -8.50 40.89 -14.64
CA ALA A 386 -9.40 41.99 -14.96
C ALA A 386 -10.64 41.93 -14.05
N ASP A 387 -11.50 42.94 -14.14
CA ASP A 387 -12.78 42.92 -13.45
C ASP A 387 -13.78 42.03 -14.21
N PHE A 388 -14.46 41.18 -13.46
CA PHE A 388 -15.52 40.30 -13.94
C PHE A 388 -16.79 40.52 -13.12
N ASN A 389 -17.88 39.90 -13.54
CA ASN A 389 -19.10 39.80 -12.77
C ASN A 389 -19.65 38.36 -12.84
N LEU A 390 -20.21 37.90 -11.72
CA LEU A 390 -21.03 36.69 -11.66
C LEU A 390 -22.48 37.08 -11.90
N ARG A 391 -23.14 36.46 -12.86
CA ARG A 391 -24.54 36.68 -13.19
C ARG A 391 -25.39 35.44 -12.96
N LEU A 392 -26.63 35.67 -12.56
CA LEU A 392 -27.66 34.63 -12.44
C LEU A 392 -29.04 35.24 -12.66
N GLU A 393 -30.01 34.34 -12.84
CA GLU A 393 -31.44 34.65 -12.83
C GLU A 393 -32.03 34.14 -11.50
N ASP A 394 -32.88 34.94 -10.87
CA ASP A 394 -33.53 34.59 -9.61
C ASP A 394 -34.84 33.83 -9.81
N ASP A 395 -35.48 33.40 -8.71
CA ASP A 395 -36.71 32.59 -8.76
C ASP A 395 -37.90 33.35 -9.37
N ASP A 396 -37.83 34.70 -9.38
CA ASP A 396 -38.83 35.60 -9.97
C ASP A 396 -38.47 36.05 -11.40
N LYS A 397 -37.42 35.48 -12.00
CA LYS A 397 -36.92 35.75 -13.36
C LYS A 397 -36.20 37.08 -13.57
N TRP A 398 -35.78 37.74 -12.48
CA TRP A 398 -34.90 38.90 -12.56
C TRP A 398 -33.44 38.50 -12.67
N ARG A 399 -32.69 39.19 -13.52
CA ARG A 399 -31.25 38.98 -13.69
C ARG A 399 -30.45 39.90 -12.78
N TRP A 400 -29.50 39.30 -12.05
CA TRP A 400 -28.65 39.98 -11.08
C TRP A 400 -27.19 39.70 -11.36
N TYR A 401 -26.33 40.59 -10.87
CA TYR A 401 -24.91 40.34 -10.88
C TYR A 401 -24.19 40.81 -9.61
N TRP A 402 -23.06 40.17 -9.32
CA TRP A 402 -22.09 40.58 -8.30
C TRP A 402 -20.75 40.84 -8.98
N MET A 403 -20.09 41.93 -8.57
CA MET A 403 -18.75 42.25 -9.06
C MET A 403 -17.72 41.26 -8.50
N LEU A 404 -16.80 40.86 -9.38
CA LEU A 404 -15.62 40.04 -9.10
C LEU A 404 -14.39 40.84 -9.55
N PRO A 405 -13.84 41.74 -8.70
CA PRO A 405 -12.71 42.57 -9.08
C PRO A 405 -11.45 41.76 -9.41
N ALA A 406 -10.54 42.36 -10.18
CA ALA A 406 -9.20 41.83 -10.39
C ALA A 406 -8.49 41.54 -9.06
N THR A 407 -7.74 40.44 -9.00
CA THR A 407 -7.19 39.91 -7.74
C THR A 407 -5.68 40.06 -7.60
N ASP A 408 -5.03 40.80 -8.49
CA ASP A 408 -3.56 40.97 -8.54
C ASP A 408 -2.80 39.63 -8.52
N GLY A 409 -3.35 38.62 -9.20
CA GLY A 409 -2.76 37.27 -9.27
C GLY A 409 -2.93 36.42 -8.01
N LYS A 410 -3.72 36.85 -7.02
CA LYS A 410 -3.99 36.10 -5.79
C LYS A 410 -5.33 35.37 -5.84
N TRP A 411 -5.42 34.24 -5.15
CA TRP A 411 -6.69 33.56 -4.89
C TRP A 411 -7.49 34.34 -3.83
N MET A 412 -8.73 34.67 -4.15
CA MET A 412 -9.63 35.47 -3.31
C MET A 412 -10.95 34.73 -3.09
N LEU A 413 -11.56 34.95 -1.92
CA LEU A 413 -12.92 34.51 -1.62
C LEU A 413 -13.90 35.65 -1.88
N ALA A 414 -14.77 35.48 -2.88
CA ALA A 414 -15.96 36.30 -3.04
C ALA A 414 -17.11 35.71 -2.21
N THR A 415 -17.90 36.57 -1.57
CA THR A 415 -19.14 36.19 -0.87
C THR A 415 -20.31 36.96 -1.47
N PHE A 416 -21.45 36.28 -1.67
CA PHE A 416 -22.58 36.81 -2.43
C PHE A 416 -23.74 37.11 -1.50
N SER A 417 -23.70 38.28 -0.86
CA SER A 417 -24.84 38.81 -0.10
C SER A 417 -25.90 39.36 -1.07
N PRO A 418 -27.20 39.06 -0.86
CA PRO A 418 -28.29 39.68 -1.63
C PRO A 418 -28.25 41.20 -1.66
N ASP A 419 -27.78 41.85 -0.58
CA ASP A 419 -27.71 43.32 -0.47
C ASP A 419 -26.62 43.93 -1.37
N ALA A 420 -25.65 43.14 -1.81
CA ALA A 420 -24.56 43.56 -2.70
C ALA A 420 -24.87 43.28 -4.18
N ALA A 421 -26.00 42.65 -4.47
CA ALA A 421 -26.41 42.33 -5.83
C ALA A 421 -26.82 43.59 -6.58
N VAL A 422 -26.46 43.67 -7.86
CA VAL A 422 -26.89 44.74 -8.75
C VAL A 422 -27.87 44.19 -9.79
N LEU A 423 -29.00 44.86 -9.94
CA LEU A 423 -30.01 44.49 -10.93
C LEU A 423 -29.46 44.77 -12.34
N SER A 424 -29.44 43.76 -13.20
CA SER A 424 -29.00 43.90 -14.59
C SER A 424 -29.88 44.90 -15.36
N GLY A 425 -29.27 45.69 -16.24
CA GLY A 425 -30.00 46.57 -17.16
C GLY A 425 -30.78 45.81 -18.24
N TYR A 426 -30.40 44.57 -18.54
CA TYR A 426 -31.09 43.68 -19.48
C TYR A 426 -31.96 42.68 -18.74
N GLN A 427 -33.28 42.75 -18.96
CA GLN A 427 -34.31 41.92 -18.32
C GLN A 427 -35.28 41.38 -19.39
N PRO A 428 -35.01 40.22 -20.00
CA PRO A 428 -35.81 39.72 -21.12
C PRO A 428 -37.22 39.25 -20.73
N ASP A 429 -37.40 38.86 -19.47
CA ASP A 429 -38.66 38.30 -18.94
C ASP A 429 -39.52 39.34 -18.20
N HIS A 430 -39.10 40.61 -18.19
CA HIS A 430 -39.80 41.72 -17.53
C HIS A 430 -39.94 42.93 -18.46
N GLN A 431 -41.04 43.66 -18.31
CA GLN A 431 -41.29 44.88 -19.07
C GLN A 431 -40.78 46.12 -18.31
N ASP A 432 -40.48 47.20 -19.02
CA ASP A 432 -39.95 48.45 -18.42
C ASP A 432 -40.84 49.05 -17.31
N GLY A 433 -42.13 48.73 -17.31
CA GLY A 433 -43.09 49.18 -16.30
C GLY A 433 -43.20 48.32 -15.04
N ASP A 434 -42.56 47.14 -15.02
CA ASP A 434 -42.60 46.24 -13.87
C ASP A 434 -41.89 46.86 -12.66
N VAL A 435 -42.42 46.62 -11.46
CA VAL A 435 -41.83 47.14 -10.23
C VAL A 435 -40.50 46.43 -9.98
N LYS A 436 -39.41 47.18 -10.13
CA LYS A 436 -38.05 46.65 -9.97
C LYS A 436 -37.81 46.19 -8.53
N PRO A 437 -37.37 44.93 -8.31
CA PRO A 437 -37.00 44.46 -6.99
C PRO A 437 -35.74 45.19 -6.49
N THR A 438 -35.60 45.27 -5.18
CA THR A 438 -34.44 45.89 -4.51
C THR A 438 -33.38 44.89 -4.07
N ARG A 439 -33.70 43.60 -4.13
CA ARG A 439 -32.80 42.48 -3.79
C ARG A 439 -33.24 41.22 -4.54
N PRO A 440 -32.32 40.29 -4.84
CA PRO A 440 -32.63 39.03 -5.49
C PRO A 440 -33.45 38.11 -4.59
N ASN A 441 -34.38 37.36 -5.18
CA ASN A 441 -35.09 36.26 -4.54
C ASN A 441 -34.52 34.92 -5.03
N VAL A 442 -33.42 34.47 -4.43
CA VAL A 442 -32.68 33.28 -4.89
C VAL A 442 -32.66 32.23 -3.80
N SER A 443 -33.27 31.08 -4.06
CA SER A 443 -33.09 29.87 -3.24
C SER A 443 -31.90 29.04 -3.72
N THR A 444 -31.94 28.61 -4.98
CA THR A 444 -30.91 27.83 -5.68
C THR A 444 -30.97 28.16 -7.17
N VAL A 445 -29.88 27.94 -7.91
CA VAL A 445 -29.81 28.16 -9.36
C VAL A 445 -29.31 26.92 -10.09
N GLU A 446 -29.68 26.79 -11.35
CA GLU A 446 -29.19 25.72 -12.24
C GLU A 446 -27.79 26.03 -12.77
N GLN A 447 -27.48 27.32 -12.93
CA GLN A 447 -26.20 27.79 -13.47
C GLN A 447 -25.93 29.24 -13.09
N ILE A 448 -24.65 29.61 -13.15
CA ILE A 448 -24.17 30.99 -13.09
C ILE A 448 -23.33 31.29 -14.33
N THR A 449 -23.21 32.57 -14.69
CA THR A 449 -22.37 33.01 -15.80
C THR A 449 -21.32 33.99 -15.30
N ILE A 450 -20.06 33.75 -15.66
CA ILE A 450 -18.96 34.68 -15.46
C ILE A 450 -18.75 35.46 -16.76
N LEU A 451 -18.81 36.78 -16.65
CA LEU A 451 -18.64 37.72 -17.76
C LEU A 451 -17.62 38.79 -17.37
N GLN A 452 -16.91 39.30 -18.36
CA GLN A 452 -16.03 40.44 -18.16
C GLN A 452 -16.86 41.69 -17.81
N ASP A 453 -16.34 42.52 -16.91
CA ASP A 453 -16.85 43.86 -16.65
C ASP A 453 -15.92 44.89 -17.28
N GLY A 454 -16.32 45.44 -18.43
CA GLY A 454 -15.44 46.16 -19.35
C GLY A 454 -14.91 45.25 -20.47
N ASN A 455 -13.91 45.71 -21.23
CA ASN A 455 -13.40 45.01 -22.41
C ASN A 455 -11.87 45.02 -22.42
N VAL A 456 -11.27 44.04 -21.71
CA VAL A 456 -9.82 43.81 -21.65
C VAL A 456 -9.51 42.59 -22.50
N ALA A 457 -8.67 42.77 -23.52
CA ALA A 457 -8.28 41.70 -24.41
C ALA A 457 -7.55 40.57 -23.68
N ASP A 458 -7.91 39.32 -24.00
CA ASP A 458 -7.31 38.08 -23.46
C ASP A 458 -7.30 38.00 -21.91
N ALA A 459 -8.32 38.54 -21.26
CA ALA A 459 -8.46 38.49 -19.80
C ALA A 459 -8.63 37.05 -19.29
N ASN A 460 -8.09 36.77 -18.10
CA ASN A 460 -8.07 35.45 -17.50
C ASN A 460 -8.87 35.42 -16.21
N PHE A 461 -9.74 34.41 -16.11
CA PHE A 461 -10.47 34.07 -14.91
C PHE A 461 -10.15 32.64 -14.51
N SER A 462 -9.98 32.38 -13.22
CA SER A 462 -9.82 31.02 -12.71
C SER A 462 -10.64 30.82 -11.46
N TYR A 463 -11.22 29.64 -11.28
CA TYR A 463 -11.94 29.29 -10.05
C TYR A 463 -11.57 27.90 -9.54
N TYR A 464 -11.67 27.74 -8.21
CA TYR A 464 -11.41 26.48 -7.52
C TYR A 464 -12.68 25.84 -6.98
N VAL A 465 -13.53 26.61 -6.29
CA VAL A 465 -14.71 26.05 -5.63
C VAL A 465 -15.83 27.06 -5.56
N LEU A 466 -17.05 26.56 -5.73
CA LEU A 466 -18.29 27.30 -5.60
C LEU A 466 -19.04 26.85 -4.33
N ASN A 467 -19.68 27.82 -3.66
CA ASN A 467 -20.55 27.73 -2.49
C ASN A 467 -19.93 27.36 -1.16
N ASP A 468 -19.02 26.39 -1.14
CA ASP A 468 -18.44 25.98 0.12
C ASP A 468 -17.02 25.48 -0.04
N ILE A 469 -16.15 25.94 0.85
CA ILE A 469 -14.74 25.55 0.83
C ILE A 469 -14.63 24.24 1.60
N PRO A 470 -14.32 23.10 0.94
CA PRO A 470 -14.25 21.84 1.65
C PRO A 470 -13.14 21.86 2.69
N PRO A 471 -13.35 21.25 3.86
CA PRO A 471 -12.25 20.99 4.78
C PRO A 471 -11.23 20.06 4.11
N THR A 472 -9.98 20.19 4.52
CA THR A 472 -8.93 19.24 4.16
C THR A 472 -8.66 18.27 5.32
N PHE A 473 -8.06 17.12 5.03
CA PHE A 473 -7.77 16.15 6.06
C PHE A 473 -6.70 16.67 7.04
N ASN A 474 -7.06 16.83 8.32
CA ASN A 474 -6.15 17.35 9.34
C ASN A 474 -6.20 16.54 10.66
N ALA A 475 -6.70 15.30 10.61
CA ALA A 475 -6.76 14.44 11.78
C ALA A 475 -5.38 13.85 12.10
N ASP A 476 -5.08 13.64 13.39
CA ASP A 476 -3.86 12.97 13.85
C ASP A 476 -3.96 11.43 13.84
N ASP A 477 -5.14 10.91 13.51
CA ASP A 477 -5.45 9.47 13.50
C ASP A 477 -6.60 9.15 12.52
N GLY A 478 -6.62 7.92 12.03
CA GLY A 478 -7.63 7.38 11.12
C GLY A 478 -7.12 6.15 10.38
N TYR A 479 -8.01 5.40 9.75
CA TYR A 479 -7.69 4.23 8.91
C TYR A 479 -8.16 4.46 7.48
N THR A 480 -7.28 4.20 6.51
CA THR A 480 -7.71 4.11 5.11
C THR A 480 -8.66 2.94 4.98
N ILE A 481 -9.80 3.13 4.35
CA ILE A 481 -10.79 2.07 4.10
C ILE A 481 -10.77 1.66 2.63
N LYS A 482 -10.62 2.65 1.75
CA LYS A 482 -10.76 2.47 0.31
C LYS A 482 -9.90 3.51 -0.40
N TYR A 483 -9.20 3.08 -1.43
CA TYR A 483 -8.45 3.92 -2.37
C TYR A 483 -9.09 3.79 -3.74
N ARG A 484 -9.27 4.88 -4.46
CA ARG A 484 -9.76 4.87 -5.83
C ARG A 484 -8.95 5.81 -6.69
N ILE A 485 -8.60 5.35 -7.88
CA ILE A 485 -8.02 6.17 -8.93
C ILE A 485 -8.92 6.12 -10.16
N THR A 486 -9.19 7.28 -10.74
CA THR A 486 -9.98 7.42 -11.98
C THR A 486 -9.14 8.09 -13.04
N LEU A 487 -9.04 7.44 -14.21
CA LEU A 487 -8.29 7.91 -15.38
C LEU A 487 -9.28 8.23 -16.50
N GLN A 488 -9.07 9.31 -17.24
CA GLN A 488 -9.95 9.71 -18.34
C GLN A 488 -9.17 10.37 -19.47
N ALA A 489 -9.58 10.08 -20.71
CA ALA A 489 -9.17 10.80 -21.92
C ALA A 489 -10.35 10.96 -22.91
N GLU A 490 -10.21 11.92 -23.82
CA GLU A 490 -11.21 12.28 -24.85
C GLU A 490 -11.11 11.42 -26.13
N ASN A 491 -10.11 10.54 -26.21
CA ASN A 491 -9.91 9.59 -27.31
C ASN A 491 -9.54 8.20 -26.74
N PRO A 492 -9.50 7.13 -27.55
CA PRO A 492 -8.91 5.85 -27.13
C PRO A 492 -7.50 6.06 -26.55
N TYR A 493 -7.16 5.34 -25.48
CA TYR A 493 -5.95 5.65 -24.71
C TYR A 493 -5.34 4.44 -24.02
N THR A 494 -4.04 4.58 -23.72
CA THR A 494 -3.30 3.65 -22.88
C THR A 494 -2.77 4.40 -21.65
N ALA A 495 -3.25 4.00 -20.48
CA ALA A 495 -2.75 4.48 -19.21
C ALA A 495 -1.86 3.44 -18.53
N LEU A 496 -0.89 3.94 -17.76
CA LEU A 496 0.02 3.14 -16.95
C LEU A 496 -0.20 3.47 -15.47
N LEU A 497 -0.25 2.44 -14.63
CA LEU A 497 -0.39 2.55 -13.19
C LEU A 497 0.70 1.71 -12.50
N GLY A 498 1.49 2.36 -11.65
CA GLY A 498 2.54 1.73 -10.85
C GLY A 498 2.14 1.61 -9.38
N ASP A 499 3.13 1.75 -8.50
CA ASP A 499 2.91 1.69 -7.06
C ASP A 499 1.99 2.82 -6.58
N CYS A 500 0.93 2.42 -5.89
CA CYS A 500 0.02 3.27 -5.13
C CYS A 500 -0.01 2.77 -3.68
N THR A 501 0.36 3.60 -2.71
CA THR A 501 0.49 3.19 -1.29
C THR A 501 0.46 4.41 -0.36
N MET A 502 0.50 4.18 0.95
CA MET A 502 0.72 5.23 1.94
C MET A 502 2.20 5.36 2.30
N LEU A 503 2.64 6.60 2.49
CA LEU A 503 3.93 6.95 3.05
C LEU A 503 3.71 7.70 4.36
N ASP A 504 4.72 7.64 5.24
CA ASP A 504 4.68 8.34 6.52
C ASP A 504 3.39 7.98 7.32
N HIS A 505 2.89 6.74 7.16
CA HIS A 505 1.77 6.20 7.91
C HIS A 505 2.21 5.87 9.34
N ARG A 506 1.23 5.73 10.24
CA ARG A 506 1.49 5.41 11.64
C ARG A 506 1.87 3.94 11.77
N GLN A 507 2.95 3.68 12.51
CA GLN A 507 3.47 2.32 12.74
C GLN A 507 2.81 1.61 13.93
N ASP A 508 1.81 2.22 14.57
CA ASP A 508 1.04 1.63 15.66
C ASP A 508 -0.31 1.08 15.17
N SER A 509 -0.36 0.48 13.98
CA SER A 509 -1.58 -0.04 13.34
C SER A 509 -2.06 -1.40 13.88
N LEU A 510 -1.25 -2.05 14.73
CA LEU A 510 -1.58 -3.35 15.33
C LEU A 510 -2.85 -3.28 16.17
N PHE A 511 -3.82 -4.14 15.84
CA PHE A 511 -5.08 -4.27 16.58
C PHE A 511 -4.95 -5.00 17.93
N CYS A 512 -3.79 -5.62 18.18
CA CYS A 512 -3.57 -6.48 19.33
C CYS A 512 -3.20 -5.68 20.59
N THR A 513 -3.26 -6.36 21.75
CA THR A 513 -2.95 -5.74 23.04
C THR A 513 -1.51 -5.20 23.06
N PRO A 514 -1.25 -4.01 23.64
CA PRO A 514 0.10 -3.47 23.76
C PRO A 514 1.09 -4.51 24.32
N GLY A 515 2.24 -4.67 23.66
CA GLY A 515 3.27 -5.65 24.01
C GLY A 515 3.09 -7.04 23.39
N VAL A 516 2.08 -7.20 22.53
CA VAL A 516 1.90 -8.36 21.67
C VAL A 516 2.39 -7.99 20.27
N ILE A 517 3.31 -8.79 19.71
CA ILE A 517 3.78 -8.63 18.32
C ILE A 517 3.34 -9.81 17.44
N PRO A 518 3.16 -9.60 16.13
CA PRO A 518 2.92 -10.69 15.17
C PRO A 518 4.01 -11.75 15.20
N PHE A 519 3.67 -12.98 14.79
CA PHE A 519 4.61 -14.12 14.81
C PHE A 519 5.82 -13.93 13.88
N SER A 520 5.63 -13.30 12.73
CA SER A 520 6.70 -13.04 11.77
C SER A 520 6.41 -11.78 10.95
N ASN A 521 7.48 -11.19 10.44
CA ASN A 521 7.53 -10.03 9.56
C ASN A 521 7.47 -10.43 8.08
N ILE A 522 7.33 -11.75 7.80
CA ILE A 522 7.45 -12.42 6.48
C ILE A 522 7.72 -11.42 5.35
N TYR A 523 8.99 -11.10 5.16
CA TYR A 523 9.43 -10.35 4.00
C TYR A 523 9.44 -11.31 2.82
N GLN A 524 8.44 -11.19 1.94
CA GLN A 524 8.47 -11.83 0.63
C GLN A 524 8.04 -10.80 -0.40
N ALA A 525 9.01 -10.04 -0.91
CA ALA A 525 8.73 -8.99 -1.91
C ALA A 525 8.03 -9.52 -3.18
N ASP A 526 8.24 -10.80 -3.49
CA ASP A 526 7.72 -11.46 -4.68
C ASP A 526 6.48 -12.32 -4.41
N SER A 527 5.98 -12.34 -3.16
CA SER A 527 4.79 -13.13 -2.87
C SER A 527 3.58 -12.53 -3.56
N GLN A 528 2.89 -13.36 -4.35
CA GLN A 528 1.64 -13.00 -5.02
C GLN A 528 0.41 -13.31 -4.15
N GLN A 529 0.60 -13.92 -2.97
CA GLN A 529 -0.44 -14.27 -2.03
C GLN A 529 0.03 -13.98 -0.61
N PHE A 530 -0.85 -13.38 0.19
CA PHE A 530 -0.60 -13.21 1.62
C PHE A 530 -0.51 -14.61 2.27
N ASP A 531 0.68 -14.98 2.77
CA ASP A 531 0.80 -16.14 3.66
C ASP A 531 0.03 -15.80 4.94
N GLY A 532 -0.87 -16.69 5.37
CA GLY A 532 -1.98 -16.43 6.30
C GLY A 532 -1.58 -16.08 7.74
N TRP A 533 -0.32 -15.74 7.99
CA TRP A 533 0.25 -15.49 9.31
C TRP A 533 0.72 -14.04 9.51
N HIS A 534 0.64 -13.19 8.49
CA HIS A 534 1.04 -11.79 8.62
C HIS A 534 0.07 -11.03 9.54
N GLY A 535 0.61 -10.30 10.52
CA GLY A 535 -0.19 -9.50 11.47
C GLY A 535 -0.98 -10.30 12.51
N MET A 536 -1.01 -11.63 12.47
CA MET A 536 -1.71 -12.43 13.47
C MET A 536 -0.81 -12.68 14.70
N PRO A 537 -1.23 -12.27 15.91
CA PRO A 537 -0.56 -12.69 17.12
C PRO A 537 -0.77 -14.20 17.31
N TYR A 538 0.30 -14.96 17.58
CA TYR A 538 0.20 -16.38 17.90
C TYR A 538 0.45 -16.61 19.40
N PRO A 539 -0.60 -16.72 20.25
CA PRO A 539 -0.46 -16.66 21.70
C PRO A 539 0.44 -17.75 22.29
N GLY A 540 0.57 -18.90 21.63
CA GLY A 540 1.42 -20.02 22.06
C GLY A 540 2.94 -19.78 21.91
N TYR A 541 3.35 -18.80 21.11
CA TYR A 541 4.76 -18.44 20.86
C TYR A 541 5.10 -17.04 21.39
N GLN A 542 4.25 -16.45 22.24
CA GLN A 542 4.46 -15.08 22.70
C GLN A 542 5.20 -15.01 24.03
N TYR A 543 6.27 -14.23 24.05
CA TYR A 543 6.92 -13.74 25.25
C TYR A 543 6.55 -12.26 25.44
N PRO A 544 5.91 -11.86 26.55
CA PRO A 544 5.54 -10.46 26.75
C PRO A 544 6.79 -9.57 26.80
N PHE A 545 7.00 -8.77 25.76
CA PHE A 545 8.12 -7.81 25.62
C PHE A 545 8.14 -6.70 26.70
N ILE A 546 7.12 -6.70 27.57
CA ILE A 546 6.78 -5.65 28.54
C ILE A 546 7.80 -5.53 29.70
N PHE A 547 8.75 -6.44 29.89
CA PHE A 547 9.58 -6.45 31.10
C PHE A 547 10.90 -5.67 31.06
N VAL A 548 11.32 -5.12 29.91
CA VAL A 548 12.62 -4.41 29.79
C VAL A 548 12.54 -2.92 29.40
N HIS A 549 11.43 -2.44 28.82
CA HIS A 549 11.28 -1.03 28.43
C HIS A 549 11.01 -0.04 29.59
N GLY A 550 10.60 -0.53 30.77
CA GLY A 550 10.06 0.28 31.86
C GLY A 550 11.01 1.27 32.56
N ARG A 551 12.25 1.47 32.10
CA ARG A 551 13.19 2.44 32.71
C ARG A 551 13.80 3.48 31.75
N CYS A 552 13.53 3.42 30.45
CA CYS A 552 13.86 4.52 29.54
C CYS A 552 12.66 5.47 29.49
N ARG A 553 12.80 6.63 30.13
CA ARG A 553 11.79 7.68 30.34
C ARG A 553 10.82 7.87 29.15
N PRO A 554 9.51 7.65 29.32
CA PRO A 554 8.52 8.30 28.49
C PRO A 554 8.45 9.77 28.93
N ARG A 555 8.58 10.71 27.98
CA ARG A 555 8.03 12.05 28.20
C ARG A 555 6.54 11.87 28.49
N ARG A 556 6.11 12.31 29.67
CA ARG A 556 4.72 12.28 30.13
C ARG A 556 3.81 13.01 29.16
N ARG A 557 2.91 12.23 28.54
CA ARG A 557 1.59 12.50 27.93
C ARG A 557 1.34 11.16 27.22
N ASP A 558 0.64 10.15 27.73
CA ASP A 558 -0.80 10.12 28.01
C ASP A 558 -1.21 8.89 28.87
N ALA A 559 -0.36 8.46 29.81
CA ALA A 559 -0.63 7.28 30.65
C ALA A 559 -1.62 7.53 31.81
N GLN A 560 -2.76 8.19 31.55
CA GLN A 560 -3.78 8.46 32.57
C GLN A 560 -5.10 7.70 32.39
N GLN A 561 -5.25 6.85 31.36
CA GLN A 561 -6.58 6.25 31.07
C GLN A 561 -6.74 4.75 31.34
N TYR A 562 -5.73 3.99 31.77
CA TYR A 562 -5.89 2.53 31.91
C TYR A 562 -5.58 2.01 33.31
N GLY A 563 -6.61 1.41 33.91
CA GLY A 563 -6.69 1.00 35.31
C GLY A 563 -5.77 -0.14 35.73
N ARG A 564 -5.59 -0.22 37.06
CA ARG A 564 -4.73 -1.16 37.79
C ARG A 564 -5.04 -2.63 37.47
N VAL A 565 -4.03 -3.38 37.01
CA VAL A 565 -4.08 -4.86 36.96
C VAL A 565 -3.80 -5.44 38.36
N PRO A 566 -4.55 -6.46 38.85
CA PRO A 566 -4.42 -6.97 40.22
C PRO A 566 -3.15 -7.80 40.48
N VAL A 567 -2.56 -7.59 41.66
CA VAL A 567 -1.32 -8.17 42.21
C VAL A 567 -1.28 -9.71 42.29
N ALA A 568 -2.42 -10.40 42.07
CA ALA A 568 -2.51 -11.85 42.16
C ALA A 568 -1.80 -12.60 41.01
N ILE A 569 -1.77 -12.06 39.80
CA ILE A 569 -1.18 -12.72 38.62
C ILE A 569 0.35 -12.75 38.68
N ALA A 570 0.98 -11.71 39.23
CA ALA A 570 2.43 -11.63 39.39
C ALA A 570 3.01 -12.74 40.30
N THR A 571 2.21 -13.23 41.25
CA THR A 571 2.67 -14.21 42.24
C THR A 571 2.64 -15.64 41.68
N MET A 572 1.69 -15.97 40.81
CA MET A 572 1.62 -17.29 40.15
C MET A 572 2.69 -17.45 39.05
N VAL A 573 2.97 -16.40 38.28
CA VAL A 573 4.00 -16.42 37.23
C VAL A 573 5.40 -16.54 37.84
N SER A 574 5.69 -15.87 38.96
CA SER A 574 6.98 -15.99 39.63
C SER A 574 7.28 -17.40 40.16
N ALA A 575 6.27 -18.21 40.48
CA ALA A 575 6.45 -19.58 40.95
C ALA A 575 6.70 -20.55 39.78
N ALA A 576 6.02 -20.37 38.65
CA ALA A 576 6.22 -21.15 37.43
C ALA A 576 7.60 -20.88 36.79
N VAL A 577 8.02 -19.61 36.74
CA VAL A 577 9.32 -19.19 36.19
C VAL A 577 10.49 -19.73 37.03
N ARG A 578 10.34 -19.87 38.36
CA ARG A 578 11.39 -20.49 39.20
C ARG A 578 11.56 -21.99 38.95
N ARG A 579 10.48 -22.73 38.64
CA ARG A 579 10.55 -24.16 38.33
C ARG A 579 11.19 -24.43 36.95
N ILE A 580 10.86 -23.61 35.95
CA ILE A 580 11.39 -23.74 34.58
C ILE A 580 12.88 -23.33 34.51
N ARG A 581 13.27 -22.25 35.22
CA ARG A 581 14.67 -21.79 35.31
C ARG A 581 15.64 -22.85 35.83
N SER A 582 15.22 -23.77 36.71
CA SER A 582 16.13 -24.79 37.27
C SER A 582 16.36 -25.99 36.34
N ARG A 583 15.45 -26.29 35.41
CA ARG A 583 15.57 -27.43 34.48
C ARG A 583 16.29 -27.05 33.19
N CYS A 584 15.95 -25.91 32.59
CA CYS A 584 16.55 -25.49 31.31
C CYS A 584 18.00 -24.98 31.48
N PHE A 585 18.31 -24.32 32.60
CA PHE A 585 19.68 -23.85 32.86
C PHE A 585 20.65 -24.99 33.19
N ARG A 586 20.14 -26.11 33.71
CA ARG A 586 20.94 -27.32 33.97
C ARG A 586 21.29 -28.06 32.67
N LEU A 587 20.33 -28.16 31.75
CA LEU A 587 20.53 -28.75 30.41
C LEU A 587 21.47 -27.91 29.53
N TYR A 588 21.44 -26.58 29.65
CA TYR A 588 22.34 -25.68 28.90
C TYR A 588 23.79 -25.70 29.42
N LEU A 589 23.99 -25.89 30.73
CA LEU A 589 25.33 -26.04 31.32
C LEU A 589 25.92 -27.44 31.05
N GLU A 590 25.08 -28.48 31.01
CA GLU A 590 25.50 -29.85 30.65
C GLU A 590 25.85 -29.98 29.15
N SER A 591 25.36 -29.09 28.28
CA SER A 591 25.72 -29.05 26.85
C SER A 591 26.98 -28.23 26.53
N LEU A 592 27.57 -27.53 27.51
CA LEU A 592 28.71 -26.65 27.29
C LEU A 592 30.09 -27.25 27.61
N GLY A 593 30.16 -28.48 28.12
CA GLY A 593 31.43 -29.13 28.49
C GLY A 593 32.00 -28.63 29.80
#